data_AF-A0A3A5K975-F1
#
_entry.id   AF-A0A3A5K975-F1
#
_cell.length_a   1.000
_cell.length_b   1.000
_cell.length_c   1.000
_cell.angle_alpha   90.00
_cell.angle_beta   90.00
_cell.angle_gamma   90.00
#
_symmetry.space_group_name_H-M   'P 1'
#
loop_
_entity.id
_entity.type
_entity.pdbx_description
1 polymer ?
#
loop_
_entity_poly.entity_id
_entity_poly.type
_entity_poly.pdbx_seq_one_letter_code
_entity_poly.pdbx_strand_id
1 'polypeptide(L)'
;MNQEADLARAEDAVILLARHEQLAAELKTTNGDEYQTLGLVRRYLSETGIDPELIYPIMRRMGELRDAWVRTERQDSKGGALKPTNQVHAMAFLAASATVLHNRRSLAIRKADAYVAKYAKFDRTKLTSFRKNVEAENLAAYQVETYKKFLKDIGAFAEEELEPEIRRCALLCGDFLRNP
;
A
#
# COMPACT_ATOMS: atom_id res chain seq x y z
N MET A 1 24.93 -17.37 34.22
CA MET A 1 24.90 -17.35 32.74
C MET A 1 23.67 -18.11 32.30
N ASN A 2 22.79 -17.48 31.53
CA ASN A 2 21.46 -18.04 31.22
C ASN A 2 21.51 -18.68 29.83
N GLN A 3 21.93 -19.95 29.77
CA GLN A 3 22.24 -20.67 28.53
C GLN A 3 21.10 -20.64 27.50
N GLU A 4 19.83 -20.69 27.91
CA GLU A 4 18.68 -20.59 27.01
C GLU A 4 18.59 -19.23 26.30
N ALA A 5 18.89 -18.14 27.01
CA ALA A 5 18.86 -16.79 26.44
C ALA A 5 20.01 -16.57 25.46
N ASP A 6 21.16 -17.22 25.69
CA ASP A 6 22.31 -17.15 24.81
C ASP A 6 22.10 -18.01 23.55
N LEU A 7 21.43 -19.16 23.66
CA LEU A 7 20.98 -20.00 22.53
C LEU A 7 19.97 -19.27 21.64
N ALA A 8 18.93 -18.66 22.23
CA ALA A 8 17.92 -17.91 21.46
C ALA A 8 18.54 -16.75 20.67
N ARG A 9 19.47 -16.00 21.27
CA ARG A 9 20.20 -14.93 20.55
C ARG A 9 21.06 -15.46 19.41
N ALA A 10 21.65 -16.63 19.56
CA ALA A 10 22.45 -17.25 18.51
C ALA A 10 21.57 -17.69 17.33
N GLU A 11 20.40 -18.25 17.59
CA GLU A 11 19.42 -18.62 16.55
C GLU A 11 18.92 -17.38 15.79
N ASP A 12 18.55 -16.31 16.50
CA ASP A 12 18.14 -15.04 15.89
C ASP A 12 19.25 -14.46 15.00
N ALA A 13 20.50 -14.52 15.45
CA ALA A 13 21.65 -14.04 14.69
C ALA A 13 21.87 -14.84 13.40
N VAL A 14 21.67 -16.16 13.42
CA VAL A 14 21.77 -17.02 12.23
C VAL A 14 20.67 -16.71 11.23
N ILE A 15 19.43 -16.52 11.70
CA ILE A 15 18.31 -16.13 10.84
C ILE A 15 18.58 -14.77 10.19
N LEU A 16 19.06 -13.81 10.97
CA LEU A 16 19.38 -12.48 10.47
C LEU A 16 20.51 -12.52 9.42
N LEU A 17 21.56 -13.32 9.65
CA LEU A 17 22.64 -13.51 8.69
C LEU A 17 22.12 -14.09 7.36
N ALA A 18 21.28 -15.13 7.41
CA ALA A 18 20.69 -15.71 6.20
C ALA A 18 19.87 -14.68 5.40
N ARG A 19 19.15 -13.77 6.08
CA ARG A 19 18.43 -12.67 5.43
C ARG A 19 19.35 -11.65 4.76
N HIS A 20 20.51 -11.35 5.36
CA HIS A 20 21.52 -10.48 4.75
C HIS A 20 22.10 -11.12 3.47
N GLU A 21 22.43 -12.40 3.53
CA GLU A 21 22.97 -13.14 2.39
C GLU A 21 21.96 -13.22 1.24
N GLN A 22 20.68 -13.46 1.57
CA GLN A 22 19.59 -13.44 0.60
C GLN A 22 19.46 -12.07 -0.07
N LEU A 23 19.40 -10.98 0.72
CA LEU A 23 19.32 -9.62 0.17
C LEU A 23 20.53 -9.32 -0.73
N ALA A 24 21.73 -9.68 -0.32
CA ALA A 24 22.95 -9.45 -1.11
C ALA A 24 22.92 -10.20 -2.45
N ALA A 25 22.38 -11.42 -2.47
CA ALA A 25 22.22 -12.19 -3.71
C ALA A 25 21.18 -11.55 -4.64
N GLU A 26 20.05 -11.10 -4.11
CA GLU A 26 18.97 -10.47 -4.88
C GLU A 26 19.36 -9.09 -5.39
N LEU A 27 20.12 -8.31 -4.62
CA LEU A 27 20.62 -7.00 -5.07
C LEU A 27 21.51 -7.12 -6.30
N LYS A 28 22.28 -8.20 -6.44
CA LYS A 28 23.11 -8.46 -7.63
C LYS A 28 22.27 -8.67 -8.89
N THR A 29 21.00 -9.09 -8.77
CA THR A 29 20.14 -9.36 -9.93
C THR A 29 19.35 -8.13 -10.39
N THR A 30 19.33 -7.05 -9.60
CA THR A 30 18.60 -5.81 -9.93
C THR A 30 19.20 -5.04 -11.10
N ASN A 31 20.45 -5.30 -11.50
CA ASN A 31 21.15 -4.61 -12.58
C ASN A 31 21.09 -3.07 -12.52
N GLY A 32 21.02 -2.49 -11.32
CA GLY A 32 20.96 -1.05 -11.12
C GLY A 32 19.56 -0.43 -11.25
N ASP A 33 18.51 -1.24 -11.38
CA ASP A 33 17.12 -0.78 -11.30
C ASP A 33 16.83 -0.26 -9.87
N GLU A 34 16.73 1.08 -9.74
CA GLU A 34 16.48 1.75 -8.47
C GLU A 34 15.15 1.28 -7.83
N TYR A 35 14.11 1.03 -8.63
CA TYR A 35 12.81 0.61 -8.11
C TYR A 35 12.87 -0.81 -7.54
N GLN A 36 13.50 -1.74 -8.25
CA GLN A 36 13.70 -3.11 -7.76
C GLN A 36 14.60 -3.13 -6.52
N THR A 37 15.68 -2.34 -6.53
CA THR A 37 16.61 -2.19 -5.40
C THR A 37 15.87 -1.72 -4.15
N LEU A 38 15.11 -0.63 -4.25
CA LEU A 38 14.34 -0.10 -3.13
C LEU A 38 13.24 -1.09 -2.68
N GLY A 39 12.66 -1.87 -3.59
CA GLY A 39 11.71 -2.93 -3.26
C GLY A 39 12.31 -4.04 -2.41
N LEU A 40 13.52 -4.51 -2.74
CA LEU A 40 14.24 -5.51 -1.97
C LEU A 40 14.64 -4.99 -0.59
N VAL A 41 15.16 -3.76 -0.52
CA VAL A 41 15.53 -3.11 0.74
C VAL A 41 14.30 -2.93 1.63
N ARG A 42 13.17 -2.48 1.07
CA ARG A 42 11.91 -2.33 1.82
C ARG A 42 11.48 -3.65 2.45
N ARG A 43 11.50 -4.74 1.67
CA ARG A 43 11.11 -6.08 2.14
C ARG A 43 12.02 -6.53 3.27
N TYR A 44 13.33 -6.43 3.06
CA TYR A 44 14.32 -6.80 4.06
C TYR A 44 14.13 -6.06 5.39
N LEU A 45 13.89 -4.74 5.35
CA LEU A 45 13.66 -3.95 6.56
C LEU A 45 12.35 -4.36 7.28
N SER A 46 11.31 -4.69 6.53
CA SER A 46 10.05 -5.19 7.11
C SER A 46 10.20 -6.56 7.76
N GLU A 47 11.05 -7.44 7.21
CA GLU A 47 11.29 -8.79 7.72
C GLU A 47 12.26 -8.83 8.90
N THR A 48 13.03 -7.76 9.13
CA THR A 48 14.02 -7.65 10.21
C THR A 48 13.53 -6.86 11.43
N GLY A 49 12.23 -6.55 11.48
CA GLY A 49 11.59 -5.92 12.63
C GLY A 49 11.92 -4.42 12.81
N ILE A 50 12.43 -3.76 11.78
CA ILE A 50 12.62 -2.30 11.76
C ILE A 50 11.24 -1.64 11.82
N ASP A 51 11.16 -0.51 12.56
CA ASP A 51 9.95 0.29 12.64
C ASP A 51 9.43 0.65 11.24
N PRO A 52 8.16 0.31 10.91
CA PRO A 52 7.55 0.66 9.63
C PRO A 52 7.63 2.15 9.27
N GLU A 53 7.65 3.07 10.24
CA GLU A 53 7.75 4.51 9.97
C GLU A 53 9.09 4.89 9.31
N LEU A 54 10.16 4.18 9.64
CA LEU A 54 11.49 4.39 9.07
C LEU A 54 11.57 3.94 7.60
N ILE A 55 10.60 3.13 7.16
CA ILE A 55 10.53 2.59 5.79
C ILE A 55 9.72 3.53 4.86
N TYR A 56 8.96 4.50 5.39
CA TYR A 56 8.13 5.40 4.59
C TYR A 56 8.87 6.22 3.53
N PRO A 57 10.08 6.75 3.77
CA PRO A 57 10.83 7.44 2.73
C PRO A 57 11.12 6.55 1.50
N ILE A 58 11.43 5.27 1.74
CA ILE A 58 11.67 4.28 0.68
C ILE A 58 10.37 4.05 -0.11
N MET A 59 9.24 3.88 0.58
CA MET A 59 7.94 3.72 -0.06
C MET A 59 7.56 4.92 -0.92
N ARG A 60 7.82 6.15 -0.43
CA ARG A 60 7.58 7.37 -1.19
C ARG A 60 8.44 7.41 -2.46
N ARG A 61 9.75 7.14 -2.36
CA ARG A 61 10.67 7.14 -3.51
C ARG A 61 10.32 6.09 -4.55
N MET A 62 10.00 4.85 -4.12
CA MET A 62 9.49 3.82 -5.02
C MET A 62 8.25 4.30 -5.77
N GLY A 63 7.37 5.01 -5.06
CA GLY A 63 6.21 5.62 -5.66
C GLY A 63 6.55 6.63 -6.75
N GLU A 64 7.49 7.55 -6.50
CA GLU A 64 7.92 8.56 -7.47
C GLU A 64 8.53 7.92 -8.73
N LEU A 65 9.35 6.88 -8.55
CA LEU A 65 9.95 6.12 -9.66
C LEU A 65 8.89 5.45 -10.53
N ARG A 66 7.89 4.85 -9.89
CA ARG A 66 6.75 4.26 -10.58
C ARG A 66 5.93 5.32 -11.32
N ASP A 67 5.75 6.51 -10.73
CA ASP A 67 5.06 7.62 -11.37
C ASP A 67 5.79 8.12 -12.61
N ALA A 68 7.11 8.20 -12.56
CA ALA A 68 7.93 8.55 -13.71
C ALA A 68 7.81 7.51 -14.84
N TRP A 69 7.94 6.22 -14.51
CA TRP A 69 7.78 5.12 -15.47
C TRP A 69 6.38 5.08 -16.11
N VAL A 70 5.34 5.24 -15.28
CA VAL A 70 3.95 5.34 -15.73
C VAL A 70 3.74 6.53 -16.67
N ARG A 71 4.39 7.68 -16.43
CA ARG A 71 4.30 8.84 -17.33
C ARG A 71 5.01 8.58 -18.66
N THR A 72 6.12 7.86 -18.68
CA THR A 72 6.86 7.54 -19.92
C THR A 72 6.14 6.52 -20.80
N GLU A 73 5.42 5.55 -20.24
CA GLU A 73 4.63 4.59 -21.02
C GLU A 73 3.29 5.14 -21.55
N ARG A 74 2.86 6.34 -21.11
CA ARG A 74 1.46 6.81 -21.26
C ARG A 74 1.26 8.07 -22.10
N GLN A 75 2.20 8.42 -22.99
CA GLN A 75 1.97 9.47 -24.00
C GLN A 75 0.78 9.19 -24.93
N ASP A 76 0.21 7.98 -24.93
CA ASP A 76 -0.87 7.57 -25.85
C ASP A 76 -2.30 7.64 -25.30
N SER A 77 -2.52 8.03 -24.05
CA SER A 77 -3.86 7.94 -23.42
C SER A 77 -4.61 9.29 -23.33
N LYS A 78 -5.69 9.43 -24.13
CA LYS A 78 -6.61 10.57 -24.10
C LYS A 78 -7.44 10.58 -22.81
N GLY A 79 -7.17 11.51 -21.89
CA GLY A 79 -8.12 11.84 -20.81
C GLY A 79 -7.50 12.47 -19.57
N GLY A 80 -7.67 13.80 -19.43
CA GLY A 80 -7.48 14.57 -18.19
C GLY A 80 -6.08 14.55 -17.56
N ALA A 81 -5.79 15.50 -16.68
CA ALA A 81 -4.57 15.45 -15.87
C ALA A 81 -4.67 14.27 -14.88
N LEU A 82 -3.95 13.19 -15.18
CA LEU A 82 -3.93 11.97 -14.37
C LEU A 82 -3.21 12.23 -13.04
N LYS A 83 -3.82 11.77 -11.94
CA LYS A 83 -3.18 11.81 -10.62
C LYS A 83 -1.93 10.92 -10.61
N PRO A 84 -0.89 11.29 -9.85
CA PRO A 84 0.24 10.41 -9.56
C PRO A 84 -0.26 9.01 -9.12
N THR A 85 0.39 7.95 -9.58
CA THR A 85 0.03 6.53 -9.34
C THR A 85 -0.10 6.24 -7.86
N ASN A 86 0.73 6.84 -7.00
CA ASN A 86 0.64 6.64 -5.56
C ASN A 86 -0.63 7.25 -4.97
N GLN A 87 -1.06 8.41 -5.48
CA GLN A 87 -2.34 8.99 -5.09
C GLN A 87 -3.50 8.12 -5.60
N VAL A 88 -3.35 7.46 -6.76
CA VAL A 88 -4.33 6.46 -7.23
C VAL A 88 -4.37 5.26 -6.30
N HIS A 89 -3.22 4.75 -5.83
CA HIS A 89 -3.19 3.60 -4.91
C HIS A 89 -3.86 3.93 -3.59
N ALA A 90 -3.53 5.08 -3.01
CA ALA A 90 -4.16 5.56 -1.77
C ALA A 90 -5.68 5.74 -1.96
N MET A 91 -6.12 6.42 -3.03
CA MET A 91 -7.56 6.59 -3.31
C MET A 91 -8.27 5.26 -3.57
N ALA A 92 -7.64 4.34 -4.31
CA ALA A 92 -8.19 3.03 -4.63
C ALA A 92 -8.32 2.15 -3.38
N PHE A 93 -7.32 2.16 -2.49
CA PHE A 93 -7.38 1.46 -1.21
C PHE A 93 -8.54 1.98 -0.34
N LEU A 94 -8.65 3.31 -0.20
CA LEU A 94 -9.74 3.93 0.58
C LEU A 94 -11.11 3.58 -0.01
N ALA A 95 -11.26 3.65 -1.33
CA ALA A 95 -12.51 3.30 -2.01
C ALA A 95 -12.86 1.82 -1.82
N ALA A 96 -11.90 0.93 -2.01
CA ALA A 96 -12.08 -0.52 -1.81
C ALA A 96 -12.43 -0.84 -0.35
N SER A 97 -11.79 -0.18 0.61
CA SER A 97 -12.10 -0.34 2.04
C SER A 97 -13.57 -0.01 2.35
N ALA A 98 -14.10 1.09 1.78
CA ALA A 98 -15.49 1.46 1.98
C ALA A 98 -16.45 0.44 1.38
N THR A 99 -16.13 -0.09 0.19
CA THR A 99 -16.92 -1.15 -0.46
C THR A 99 -16.87 -2.47 0.32
N VAL A 100 -15.71 -2.88 0.82
CA VAL A 100 -15.59 -4.12 1.61
C VAL A 100 -16.32 -3.98 2.95
N LEU A 101 -16.21 -2.85 3.64
CA LEU A 101 -17.00 -2.59 4.86
C LEU A 101 -18.51 -2.61 4.59
N HIS A 102 -18.95 -2.05 3.46
CA HIS A 102 -20.34 -2.13 3.04
C HIS A 102 -20.79 -3.59 2.87
N ASN A 103 -20.00 -4.39 2.15
CA ASN A 103 -20.37 -5.75 1.78
C ASN A 103 -20.26 -6.74 2.96
N ARG A 104 -19.17 -6.70 3.73
CA ARG A 104 -18.89 -7.68 4.80
C ARG A 104 -19.55 -7.35 6.13
N ARG A 105 -19.71 -6.06 6.46
CA ARG A 105 -20.32 -5.62 7.73
C ARG A 105 -21.75 -5.10 7.56
N SER A 106 -22.33 -5.22 6.36
CA SER A 106 -23.67 -4.70 6.03
C SER A 106 -23.86 -3.21 6.37
N LEU A 107 -22.76 -2.45 6.38
CA LEU A 107 -22.80 -1.00 6.62
C LEU A 107 -23.41 -0.31 5.40
N ALA A 108 -24.35 0.62 5.58
CA ALA A 108 -24.80 1.43 4.46
C ALA A 108 -23.59 2.14 3.78
N ILE A 109 -23.49 2.09 2.45
CA ILE A 109 -22.29 2.59 1.74
C ILE A 109 -21.90 4.03 2.09
N ARG A 110 -22.88 4.90 2.36
CA ARG A 110 -22.65 6.28 2.83
C ARG A 110 -21.97 6.34 4.20
N LYS A 111 -22.30 5.41 5.10
CA LYS A 111 -21.66 5.27 6.41
C LYS A 111 -20.25 4.69 6.27
N ALA A 112 -20.05 3.73 5.37
CA ALA A 112 -18.72 3.19 5.09
C ALA A 112 -17.77 4.25 4.50
N ASP A 113 -18.24 5.04 3.53
CA ASP A 113 -17.49 6.19 2.98
C ASP A 113 -17.11 7.18 4.10
N ALA A 114 -18.07 7.53 4.97
CA ALA A 114 -17.82 8.45 6.08
C ALA A 114 -16.83 7.88 7.11
N TYR A 115 -16.94 6.58 7.39
CA TYR A 115 -16.06 5.87 8.30
C TYR A 115 -14.62 5.88 7.80
N VAL A 116 -14.39 5.46 6.55
CA VAL A 116 -13.05 5.42 5.96
C VAL A 116 -12.46 6.82 5.83
N ALA A 117 -13.25 7.79 5.35
CA ALA A 117 -12.81 9.19 5.22
C ALA A 117 -12.40 9.81 6.58
N LYS A 118 -13.10 9.45 7.67
CA LYS A 118 -12.77 9.92 9.03
C LYS A 118 -11.38 9.45 9.46
N TYR A 119 -11.07 8.16 9.32
CA TYR A 119 -9.74 7.63 9.70
C TYR A 119 -8.64 8.13 8.78
N ALA A 120 -8.95 8.17 7.48
CA ALA A 120 -8.06 8.78 6.51
C ALA A 120 -7.92 10.29 6.67
N LYS A 121 -8.69 10.96 7.56
CA LYS A 121 -8.75 12.43 7.69
C LYS A 121 -8.82 13.14 6.32
N PHE A 122 -9.55 12.55 5.38
CA PHE A 122 -9.60 12.94 3.97
C PHE A 122 -11.01 13.39 3.57
N ASP A 123 -11.11 14.16 2.49
CA ASP A 123 -12.38 14.66 1.99
C ASP A 123 -13.30 13.51 1.54
N ARG A 124 -14.40 13.32 2.28
CA ARG A 124 -15.40 12.29 2.01
C ARG A 124 -16.01 12.42 0.63
N THR A 125 -16.30 13.64 0.17
CA THR A 125 -16.94 13.88 -1.13
C THR A 125 -16.01 13.43 -2.26
N LYS A 126 -14.70 13.70 -2.14
CA LYS A 126 -13.69 13.22 -3.10
C LYS A 126 -13.59 11.69 -3.10
N LEU A 127 -13.60 11.05 -1.92
CA LEU A 127 -13.61 9.60 -1.80
C LEU A 127 -14.84 8.98 -2.46
N THR A 128 -16.04 9.45 -2.11
CA THR A 128 -17.31 8.96 -2.68
C THR A 128 -17.34 9.15 -4.19
N SER A 129 -16.89 10.30 -4.70
CA SER A 129 -16.84 10.55 -6.15
C SER A 129 -15.91 9.58 -6.87
N PHE A 130 -14.69 9.39 -6.34
CA PHE A 130 -13.74 8.44 -6.91
C PHE A 130 -14.28 7.01 -6.90
N ARG A 131 -14.85 6.56 -5.77
CA ARG A 131 -15.42 5.21 -5.63
C ARG A 131 -16.54 4.96 -6.65
N LYS A 132 -17.48 5.90 -6.78
CA LYS A 132 -18.56 5.79 -7.78
C LYS A 132 -18.03 5.69 -9.20
N ASN A 133 -17.05 6.52 -9.55
CA ASN A 133 -16.49 6.52 -10.90
C ASN A 133 -15.67 5.24 -11.19
N VAL A 134 -14.96 4.70 -10.20
CA VAL A 134 -14.17 3.47 -10.38
C VAL A 134 -15.06 2.21 -10.43
N GLU A 135 -16.15 2.18 -9.64
CA GLU A 135 -17.17 1.11 -9.70
C GLU A 135 -17.94 1.11 -11.02
N ALA A 136 -18.24 2.29 -11.57
CA ALA A 136 -18.86 2.44 -12.88
C ALA A 136 -17.88 2.30 -14.05
N GLU A 137 -16.60 1.99 -13.77
CA GLU A 137 -15.52 1.89 -14.76
C GLU A 137 -15.35 3.15 -15.65
N ASN A 138 -15.73 4.31 -15.13
CA ASN A 138 -15.61 5.62 -15.79
C ASN A 138 -14.23 6.27 -15.61
N LEU A 139 -13.32 5.60 -14.91
CA LEU A 139 -11.93 6.03 -14.73
C LEU A 139 -11.00 5.25 -15.67
N ALA A 140 -9.75 5.71 -15.79
CA ALA A 140 -8.76 5.00 -16.60
C ALA A 140 -8.57 3.55 -16.11
N ALA A 141 -8.33 2.62 -17.04
CA ALA A 141 -8.28 1.17 -16.77
C ALA A 141 -7.37 0.81 -15.58
N TYR A 142 -6.17 1.40 -15.49
CA TYR A 142 -5.26 1.13 -14.37
C TYR A 142 -5.84 1.53 -13.00
N GLN A 143 -6.69 2.56 -12.92
CA GLN A 143 -7.34 2.97 -11.67
C GLN A 143 -8.39 1.95 -11.27
N VAL A 144 -9.15 1.45 -12.26
CA VAL A 144 -10.14 0.38 -12.09
C VAL A 144 -9.48 -0.91 -11.65
N GLU A 145 -8.40 -1.32 -12.31
CA GLU A 145 -7.62 -2.51 -11.96
C GLU A 145 -6.99 -2.40 -10.58
N THR A 146 -6.42 -1.25 -10.22
CA THR A 146 -5.84 -1.03 -8.89
C THR A 146 -6.92 -1.13 -7.81
N TYR A 147 -8.11 -0.57 -8.05
CA TYR A 147 -9.26 -0.72 -7.15
C TYR A 147 -9.72 -2.18 -7.01
N LYS A 148 -9.87 -2.90 -8.13
CA LYS A 148 -10.26 -4.33 -8.13
C LYS A 148 -9.24 -5.19 -7.39
N LYS A 149 -7.95 -4.89 -7.51
CA LYS A 149 -6.89 -5.56 -6.74
C LYS A 149 -7.10 -5.34 -5.24
N PHE A 150 -7.26 -4.09 -4.79
CA PHE A 150 -7.49 -3.83 -3.37
C PHE A 150 -8.81 -4.39 -2.84
N LEU A 151 -9.87 -4.46 -3.65
CA LEU A 151 -11.10 -5.15 -3.26
C LEU A 151 -10.83 -6.63 -2.91
N LYS A 152 -10.02 -7.31 -3.74
CA LYS A 152 -9.64 -8.70 -3.51
C LYS A 152 -8.76 -8.81 -2.25
N ASP A 153 -7.73 -7.97 -2.14
CA ASP A 153 -6.76 -8.05 -1.06
C ASP A 153 -7.40 -7.76 0.31
N ILE A 154 -8.18 -6.68 0.42
CA ILE A 154 -8.90 -6.33 1.65
C ILE A 154 -10.03 -7.33 1.94
N GLY A 155 -10.69 -7.81 0.88
CA GLY A 155 -11.72 -8.83 0.98
C GLY A 155 -11.22 -10.14 1.61
N ALA A 156 -9.92 -10.42 1.51
CA ALA A 156 -9.29 -11.62 2.05
C ALA A 156 -8.85 -11.52 3.53
N PHE A 157 -8.96 -10.35 4.18
CA PHE A 157 -8.61 -10.20 5.60
C PHE A 157 -9.49 -11.09 6.50
N ALA A 158 -8.94 -11.59 7.60
CA ALA A 158 -9.75 -12.25 8.61
C ALA A 158 -10.75 -11.26 9.24
N GLU A 159 -11.84 -11.76 9.85
CA GLU A 159 -12.91 -10.88 10.36
C GLU A 159 -12.42 -9.98 11.52
N GLU A 160 -11.52 -10.51 12.33
CA GLU A 160 -10.81 -9.86 13.42
C GLU A 160 -9.78 -8.81 12.94
N GLU A 161 -9.23 -8.99 11.74
CA GLU A 161 -8.21 -8.10 11.15
C GLU A 161 -8.82 -6.98 10.31
N LEU A 162 -10.00 -7.21 9.73
CA LEU A 162 -10.58 -6.36 8.70
C LEU A 162 -10.67 -4.89 9.11
N GLU A 163 -11.26 -4.62 10.27
CA GLU A 163 -11.49 -3.24 10.71
C GLU A 163 -10.22 -2.56 11.25
N PRO A 164 -9.39 -3.22 12.10
CA PRO A 164 -8.08 -2.68 12.49
C PRO A 164 -7.18 -2.33 11.31
N GLU A 165 -7.07 -3.22 10.31
CA GLU A 165 -6.21 -3.01 9.16
C GLU A 165 -6.70 -1.90 8.24
N ILE A 166 -8.02 -1.82 8.01
CA ILE A 166 -8.60 -0.69 7.28
C ILE A 166 -8.30 0.63 8.01
N ARG A 167 -8.43 0.70 9.34
CA ARG A 167 -8.12 1.93 10.10
C ARG A 167 -6.66 2.32 9.93
N ARG A 168 -5.73 1.38 10.14
CA ARG A 168 -4.28 1.60 10.05
C ARG A 168 -3.90 2.09 8.65
N CYS A 169 -4.27 1.35 7.62
CA CYS A 169 -3.92 1.68 6.25
C CYS A 169 -4.64 2.94 5.75
N ALA A 170 -5.88 3.20 6.19
CA ALA A 170 -6.59 4.42 5.82
C ALA A 170 -5.89 5.67 6.34
N LEU A 171 -5.36 5.64 7.57
CA LEU A 171 -4.57 6.74 8.14
C LEU A 171 -3.36 7.05 7.25
N LEU A 172 -2.58 6.03 6.88
CA LEU A 172 -1.40 6.16 6.02
C LEU A 172 -1.73 6.71 4.64
N CYS A 173 -2.78 6.17 4.00
CA CYS A 173 -3.27 6.66 2.71
C CYS A 173 -3.71 8.12 2.83
N GLY A 174 -4.37 8.48 3.93
CA GLY A 174 -4.79 9.84 4.24
C GLY A 174 -3.64 10.82 4.38
N ASP A 175 -2.61 10.47 5.15
CA ASP A 175 -1.41 11.28 5.33
C ASP A 175 -0.68 11.51 4.01
N PHE A 176 -0.60 10.46 3.18
CA PHE A 176 -0.04 10.55 1.84
C PHE A 176 -0.83 11.50 0.94
N LEU A 177 -2.16 11.41 0.93
CA LEU A 177 -3.02 12.24 0.07
C LEU A 177 -3.07 13.71 0.50
N ARG A 178 -2.79 14.02 1.76
CA ARG A 178 -2.71 15.40 2.28
C ARG A 178 -1.36 16.06 2.02
N ASN A 179 -0.29 15.27 1.94
CA ASN A 179 1.08 15.75 1.75
C ASN A 179 1.65 15.15 0.44
N PRO A 180 1.07 15.55 -0.72
CA PRO A 180 1.39 14.97 -2.02
C PRO A 180 2.80 15.28 -2.51
#